data_AF-A0ABD5ZCV5-F1
#
_entry.id   AF-A0ABD5ZCV5-F1
#
_cell.length_a   1.000
_cell.length_b   1.000
_cell.length_c   1.000
_cell.angle_alpha   90.00
_cell.angle_beta   90.00
_cell.angle_gamma   90.00
#
_symmetry.space_group_name_H-M   'P 1'
#
loop_
_entity.id
_entity.type
_entity.pdbx_description
1 polymer ?
#
loop_
_entity_poly.entity_id
_entity_poly.type
_entity_poly.pdbx_seq_one_letter_code
_entity_poly.pdbx_strand_id
1 'polypeptide(L)' 'MERRAVRTNSSELLTLAVGVFLVLVGIASLVGMQWRYSGGGVAVDALQILAAVVTIALGGALAWLGNSGR' A
#
# COMPACT_ATOMS: atom_id res chain seq x y z
N MET A 1 38.42 -0.35 -9.35
CA MET A 1 37.07 0.03 -8.87
C MET A 1 36.05 -0.50 -9.87
N GLU A 2 35.62 -1.75 -9.73
CA GLU A 2 34.56 -2.32 -10.57
C GLU A 2 33.21 -1.74 -10.13
N ARG A 3 32.52 -1.04 -11.04
CA ARG A 3 31.12 -0.71 -10.83
C ARG A 3 30.33 -2.01 -10.94
N ARG A 4 29.98 -2.62 -9.81
CA ARG A 4 28.99 -3.70 -9.80
C ARG A 4 27.70 -3.12 -10.38
N ALA A 5 27.33 -3.55 -11.58
CA ALA A 5 26.05 -3.22 -12.17
C ALA A 5 24.97 -3.83 -11.27
N VAL A 6 24.17 -2.98 -10.62
CA VAL A 6 23.02 -3.40 -9.83
C VAL A 6 22.01 -4.01 -10.81
N ARG A 7 21.92 -5.34 -10.85
CA ARG A 7 20.94 -6.05 -11.67
C ARG A 7 19.65 -6.13 -10.87
N THR A 8 18.76 -5.17 -11.07
CA THR A 8 17.42 -5.21 -10.47
C THR A 8 16.62 -6.32 -11.15
N ASN A 9 16.08 -7.24 -10.36
CA ASN A 9 15.25 -8.31 -10.88
C ASN A 9 13.80 -7.80 -11.04
N SER A 10 13.09 -8.23 -12.10
CA SER A 10 11.72 -7.77 -12.37
C SER A 10 10.74 -8.07 -11.24
N SER A 11 10.99 -9.14 -10.46
CA SER A 11 10.18 -9.51 -9.29
C SER A 11 10.30 -8.50 -8.14
N GLU A 12 11.48 -7.92 -7.92
CA GLU A 12 11.71 -6.89 -6.91
C GLU A 12 10.98 -5.59 -7.29
N LEU A 13 11.07 -5.21 -8.57
CA LEU A 13 10.33 -4.06 -9.11
C LEU A 13 8.82 -4.26 -9.00
N LEU A 14 8.33 -5.46 -9.32
CA LEU A 14 6.92 -5.78 -9.18
C LEU A 14 6.46 -5.69 -7.72
N THR A 15 7.23 -6.25 -6.79
CA THR A 15 6.92 -6.21 -5.36
C THR A 15 6.87 -4.77 -4.84
N LEU A 16 7.84 -3.94 -5.24
CA LEU A 16 7.85 -2.51 -4.93
C LEU A 16 6.62 -1.80 -5.50
N ALA A 17 6.31 -2.01 -6.78
CA ALA A 17 5.20 -1.37 -7.46
C ALA A 17 3.84 -1.74 -6.83
N VAL A 18 3.64 -3.02 -6.50
CA VAL A 18 2.43 -3.49 -5.80
C VAL A 18 2.32 -2.85 -4.42
N GLY A 19 3.43 -2.77 -3.67
CA GLY A 19 3.44 -2.11 -2.37
C GLY A 19 3.03 -0.64 -2.46
N VAL A 20 3.64 0.12 -3.38
CA VAL A 20 3.29 1.52 -3.64
C VAL A 20 1.83 1.67 -4.06
N PHE A 21 1.35 0.80 -4.95
CA PHE A 21 -0.03 0.80 -5.40
C PHE A 21 -1.01 0.64 -4.23
N LEU A 22 -0.78 -0.32 -3.32
CA LEU A 22 -1.64 -0.52 -2.15
C LEU A 22 -1.65 0.69 -1.22
N VAL A 23 -0.50 1.35 -1.01
CA VAL A 23 -0.44 2.61 -0.24
C VAL A 23 -1.34 3.66 -0.88
N LEU A 24 -1.23 3.85 -2.21
CA LEU A 24 -2.03 4.82 -2.93
C LEU A 24 -3.53 4.49 -2.88
N VAL A 25 -3.91 3.21 -3.01
CA VAL A 25 -5.31 2.76 -2.91
C VAL A 25 -5.87 3.01 -1.50
N GLY A 26 -5.10 2.72 -0.45
CA GLY A 26 -5.51 2.98 0.92
C GLY A 26 -5.69 4.48 1.19
N ILE A 27 -4.78 5.32 0.69
CA ILE A 27 -4.91 6.78 0.76
C ILE A 27 -6.14 7.25 -0.02
N ALA A 28 -6.31 6.80 -1.27
CA ALA A 28 -7.45 7.17 -2.11
C ALA A 28 -8.79 6.77 -1.49
N SER A 29 -8.81 5.68 -0.73
CA SER A 29 -9.98 5.25 0.04
C SER A 29 -10.32 6.26 1.14
N LEU A 30 -9.34 6.87 1.81
CA LEU A 30 -9.61 7.90 2.81
C LEU A 30 -10.04 9.24 2.21
N VAL A 31 -9.73 9.49 0.93
CA VAL A 31 -10.11 10.72 0.24
C VAL A 31 -11.60 10.69 -0.13
N GLY A 32 -12.35 11.69 0.29
CA GLY A 32 -13.77 11.89 -0.06
C GLY A 32 -14.74 10.88 0.56
N MET A 33 -14.26 9.72 1.04
CA MET A 33 -15.01 8.71 1.79
C MET A 33 -16.39 8.34 1.21
N GLN A 34 -16.56 8.40 -0.11
CA GLN A 34 -17.85 8.18 -0.80
C GLN A 34 -18.45 6.78 -0.63
N TRP A 35 -17.65 5.81 -0.17
CA TRP A 35 -18.06 4.46 0.20
C TRP A 35 -18.78 4.37 1.56
N ARG A 36 -18.79 5.46 2.35
CA ARG A 36 -19.51 5.50 3.64
C ARG A 36 -21.00 5.37 3.37
N TYR A 37 -21.56 4.22 3.76
CA TYR A 37 -23.00 3.98 3.64
C TYR A 37 -23.74 4.74 4.73
N SER A 38 -24.76 5.52 4.37
CA SER A 38 -25.51 6.36 5.32
C SER A 38 -26.20 5.58 6.46
N GLY A 39 -26.44 4.28 6.26
CA GLY A 39 -27.07 3.39 7.26
C GLY A 39 -26.09 2.58 8.13
N GLY A 40 -24.78 2.66 7.90
CA GLY A 40 -23.80 1.82 8.62
C GLY A 40 -23.51 2.26 10.05
N GLY A 41 -23.67 3.55 10.35
CA GLY A 41 -23.34 4.13 11.65
C GLY A 41 -21.82 4.14 11.95
N VAL A 42 -21.46 4.76 13.07
CA VAL A 42 -20.07 5.09 13.43
C VAL A 42 -19.16 3.85 13.53
N ALA A 43 -19.69 2.71 14.00
CA ALA A 43 -18.90 1.49 14.15
C ALA A 43 -18.46 0.91 12.80
N VAL A 44 -19.34 0.92 11.80
CA VAL A 44 -19.03 0.43 10.45
C VAL A 44 -18.03 1.37 9.77
N ASP A 45 -18.24 2.68 9.90
CA ASP A 45 -17.30 3.68 9.38
C ASP A 45 -15.89 3.49 9.97
N ALA A 46 -15.79 3.28 11.28
CA ALA A 46 -14.51 3.05 11.96
C ALA A 46 -13.79 1.79 11.42
N LEU A 47 -14.54 0.71 11.18
CA LEU A 47 -13.97 -0.52 10.63
C LEU A 47 -13.48 -0.33 9.19
N GLN A 48 -14.22 0.42 8.37
CA GLN A 48 -13.82 0.72 7.00
C GLN A 48 -12.57 1.62 6.95
N ILE A 49 -12.47 2.61 7.84
CA ILE A 49 -11.26 3.43 8.00
C ILE A 49 -10.09 2.55 8.44
N LEU A 50 -10.30 1.69 9.44
CA LEU A 50 -9.27 0.76 9.91
C LEU A 50 -8.77 -0.15 8.78
N ALA A 51 -9.68 -0.66 7.95
CA ALA A 51 -9.31 -1.47 6.78
C ALA A 51 -8.42 -0.67 5.82
N ALA A 52 -8.76 0.59 5.52
CA ALA A 52 -7.93 1.44 4.67
C ALA A 52 -6.53 1.68 5.28
N VAL A 53 -6.43 1.91 6.59
CA VAL A 53 -5.15 2.05 7.30
C VAL A 53 -4.33 0.77 7.22
N VAL A 54 -4.96 -0.39 7.39
CA VAL A 54 -4.29 -1.70 7.23
C VAL A 54 -3.78 -1.88 5.80
N THR A 55 -4.55 -1.49 4.78
CA THR A 55 -4.09 -1.53 3.39
C THR A 55 -2.85 -0.67 3.17
N ILE A 56 -2.79 0.53 3.75
CA ILE A 56 -1.60 1.40 3.70
C ILE A 56 -0.41 0.71 4.34
N ALA A 57 -0.59 0.15 5.55
CA ALA A 57 0.48 -0.53 6.27
C ALA A 57 1.04 -1.74 5.49
N LEU A 58 0.17 -2.56 4.92
CA LEU A 58 0.56 -3.70 4.09
C LEU A 58 1.29 -3.28 2.82
N GLY A 59 0.80 -2.22 2.15
CA GLY A 59 1.48 -1.65 0.99
C GLY A 59 2.88 -1.14 1.32
N GLY A 60 3.02 -0.41 2.43
CA GLY A 60 4.32 0.06 2.93
C GLY A 60 5.28 -1.08 3.25
N ALA A 61 4.80 -2.14 3.90
CA ALA A 61 5.60 -3.32 4.22
C ALA A 61 6.10 -4.03 2.94
N LEU A 62 5.25 -4.19 1.93
CA LEU A 62 5.63 -4.79 0.65
C LEU A 62 6.62 -3.91 -0.12
N ALA A 63 6.40 -2.60 -0.16
CA ALA A 63 7.30 -1.66 -0.81
C ALA A 63 8.70 -1.68 -0.15
N TRP A 64 8.73 -1.72 1.18
CA TRP A 64 9.97 -1.85 1.95
C TRP A 64 10.69 -3.17 1.64
N LEU A 65 9.96 -4.28 1.58
CA LEU A 65 10.53 -5.59 1.25
C LEU A 65 11.13 -5.62 -0.16
N GLY A 66 10.40 -5.12 -1.16
CA GLY A 66 10.88 -5.02 -2.54
C GLY A 66 12.07 -4.07 -2.73
N ASN A 67 12.22 -3.08 -1.85
CA ASN A 67 13.40 -2.21 -1.82
C ASN A 67 14.59 -2.84 -1.09
N SER A 68 14.35 -3.60 -0.03
CA SER A 68 15.39 -4.17 0.85
C SER A 68 16.00 -5.46 0.29
N GLY A 69 15.36 -6.10 -0.69
CA GLY A 69 15.92 -7.26 -1.41
C GLY A 69 17.03 -6.95 -2.42
N ARG A 70 17.56 -5.71 -2.45
CA ARG A 70 18.60 -5.25 -3.38
C ARG A 70 20.00 -5.30 -2.79
#